data_AF-A0A3E4LK57-F1
#
_entry.id   AF-A0A3E4LK57-F1
#
_cell.length_a   1.000
_cell.length_b   1.000
_cell.length_c   1.000
_cell.angle_alpha   90.00
_cell.angle_beta   90.00
_cell.angle_gamma   90.00
#
_symmetry.space_group_name_H-M   'P 1'
#
loop_
_entity.id
_entity.type
_entity.pdbx_description
1 polymer ?
#
loop_
_entity_poly.entity_id
_entity_poly.type
_entity_poly.pdbx_seq_one_letter_code
_entity_poly.pdbx_strand_id
1 'polypeptide(L)'
;MINVYSYTENKQLKIKKFDQMCDEWLDFIAECRVGKIHEYDIVEGPMADDTIWNFVNDYLSGNISKAVFWEYAKFKHPSHQISFHSMRALECLTYERSENVDDDAVE
;
A
#
# COMPACT_ATOMS: atom_id res chain seq x y z
N MET A 1 -17.90 -0.86 12.88
CA MET A 1 -17.04 -0.02 13.75
C MET A 1 -15.82 0.42 12.97
N ILE A 2 -15.58 1.72 12.87
CA ILE A 2 -14.38 2.35 12.27
C ILE A 2 -13.55 2.93 13.41
N ASN A 3 -12.24 2.67 13.41
CA ASN A 3 -11.30 3.30 14.33
C ASN A 3 -10.53 4.40 13.60
N VAL A 4 -10.40 5.55 14.24
CA VAL A 4 -9.70 6.72 13.70
C VAL A 4 -8.44 6.95 14.51
N TYR A 5 -7.32 7.12 13.79
CA TYR A 5 -6.01 7.38 14.36
C TYR A 5 -5.40 8.61 13.68
N SER A 6 -4.63 9.39 14.44
CA SER A 6 -3.71 10.38 13.87
C SER A 6 -2.34 9.74 13.66
N TYR A 7 -1.69 10.08 12.55
CA TYR A 7 -0.36 9.61 12.20
C TYR A 7 0.65 10.75 12.33
N THR A 8 1.70 10.54 13.13
CA THR A 8 2.83 11.45 13.24
C THR A 8 4.11 10.70 12.84
N GLU A 9 4.73 11.17 11.75
CA GLU A 9 5.94 10.55 11.22
C GLU A 9 7.12 10.67 12.20
N ASN A 10 7.79 9.54 12.49
CA ASN A 10 9.04 9.53 13.22
C ASN A 10 10.23 9.45 12.26
N LYS A 11 11.00 10.53 12.17
CA LYS A 11 12.18 10.66 11.28
C LYS A 11 13.33 9.69 11.61
N GLN A 12 13.28 9.01 12.75
CA GLN A 12 14.28 8.00 13.12
C GLN A 12 13.98 6.62 12.51
N LEU A 13 12.80 6.41 11.95
CA LEU A 13 12.40 5.16 11.30
C LEU A 13 12.87 5.11 9.85
N LYS A 14 13.09 3.90 9.33
CA LYS A 14 13.36 3.69 7.90
C LYS A 14 12.04 3.72 7.13
N ILE A 15 11.73 4.86 6.50
CA ILE A 15 10.49 5.07 5.76
C ILE A 15 10.78 5.08 4.25
N LYS A 16 10.08 4.24 3.49
CA LYS A 16 10.10 4.23 2.02
C LYS A 16 8.78 4.79 1.51
N LYS A 17 8.83 5.89 0.73
CA LYS A 17 7.64 6.54 0.16
C LYS A 17 7.64 6.44 -1.36
N PHE A 18 6.48 6.19 -1.93
CA PHE A 18 6.20 6.21 -3.36
C PHE A 18 5.04 7.17 -3.61
N ASP A 19 5.30 8.28 -4.30
CA ASP A 19 4.25 9.28 -4.55
C ASP A 19 3.22 8.82 -5.60
N GLN A 20 3.64 7.93 -6.50
CA GLN A 20 2.84 7.40 -7.59
C GLN A 20 3.27 5.97 -7.90
N MET A 21 2.44 5.26 -8.67
CA MET A 21 2.87 4.00 -9.26
C MET A 21 3.99 4.30 -10.24
N CYS A 22 5.20 3.83 -9.93
CA CYS A 22 6.36 3.90 -10.79
C CYS A 22 7.01 2.53 -10.93
N ASP A 23 7.99 2.42 -11.81
CA ASP A 23 8.73 1.17 -12.00
C ASP A 23 9.38 0.67 -10.71
N GLU A 24 9.97 1.58 -9.90
CA GLU A 24 10.56 1.21 -8.61
C GLU A 24 9.52 0.67 -7.61
N TRP A 25 8.30 1.21 -7.64
CA TRP A 25 7.20 0.73 -6.81
C TRP A 25 6.79 -0.68 -7.25
N LEU A 26 6.64 -0.90 -8.57
CA LEU A 26 6.28 -2.20 -9.12
C LEU A 26 7.33 -3.26 -8.76
N ASP A 27 8.60 -2.93 -8.93
CA ASP A 27 9.72 -3.80 -8.57
C ASP A 27 9.72 -4.11 -7.07
N PHE A 28 9.48 -3.10 -6.22
CA PHE A 28 9.40 -3.30 -4.78
C PHE A 28 8.26 -4.25 -4.37
N ILE A 29 7.07 -4.09 -4.93
CA ILE A 29 5.92 -4.97 -4.67
C ILE A 29 6.20 -6.39 -5.17
N ALA A 30 6.82 -6.51 -6.34
CA ALA A 30 7.24 -7.79 -6.89
C ALA A 30 8.26 -8.51 -5.99
N GLU A 31 9.26 -7.78 -5.47
CA GLU A 31 10.26 -8.30 -4.54
C GLU A 31 9.62 -8.79 -3.24
N CYS A 32 8.69 -8.04 -2.68
CA CYS A 32 7.93 -8.47 -1.50
C CYS A 32 7.15 -9.76 -1.78
N ARG A 33 6.65 -9.95 -3.02
CA ARG A 33 5.89 -11.16 -3.40
C ARG A 33 6.72 -12.41 -3.62
N VAL A 34 7.94 -12.29 -4.10
CA VAL A 34 8.86 -13.43 -4.14
C VAL A 34 9.49 -13.75 -2.78
N GLY A 35 9.06 -13.05 -1.72
CA GLY A 35 9.48 -13.29 -0.34
C GLY A 35 10.80 -12.62 0.03
N LYS A 36 11.25 -11.61 -0.72
CA LYS A 36 12.40 -10.81 -0.28
C LYS A 36 12.03 -9.99 0.94
N ILE A 37 12.91 -10.03 1.93
CA ILE A 37 12.77 -9.27 3.17
C ILE A 37 13.35 -7.87 2.94
N HIS A 38 12.59 -6.85 3.33
CA HIS A 38 13.09 -5.47 3.40
C HIS A 38 13.24 -5.03 4.85
N GLU A 39 14.05 -3.99 5.08
CA GLU A 39 14.32 -3.45 6.42
C GLU A 39 13.52 -2.17 6.74
N TYR A 40 12.62 -1.74 5.85
CA TYR A 40 11.79 -0.55 6.09
C TYR A 40 10.82 -0.79 7.23
N ASP A 41 10.75 0.16 8.16
CA ASP A 41 9.79 0.19 9.27
C ASP A 41 8.40 0.59 8.77
N ILE A 42 8.33 1.53 7.81
CA ILE A 42 7.10 2.04 7.20
C ILE A 42 7.27 2.10 5.68
N VAL A 43 6.24 1.67 4.96
CA VAL A 43 6.13 1.85 3.50
C VAL A 43 4.86 2.65 3.20
N GLU A 44 5.00 3.77 2.51
CA GLU A 44 3.89 4.62 2.07
C GLU A 44 3.81 4.62 0.54
N GLY A 45 2.61 4.51 -0.02
CA GLY A 45 2.44 4.68 -1.45
C GLY A 45 1.10 4.19 -2.00
N PRO A 46 1.02 4.00 -3.33
CA PRO A 46 -0.17 3.48 -3.98
C PRO A 46 -0.63 2.16 -3.38
N MET A 47 -1.92 2.07 -3.06
CA MET A 47 -2.53 0.82 -2.63
C MET A 47 -2.46 -0.22 -3.75
N ALA A 48 -1.82 -1.36 -3.46
CA ALA A 48 -1.91 -2.56 -4.29
C ALA A 48 -3.20 -3.32 -3.95
N ASP A 49 -4.35 -2.84 -4.44
CA ASP A 49 -5.65 -3.52 -4.30
C ASP A 49 -5.66 -4.90 -4.98
N ASP A 50 -6.70 -5.71 -4.77
CA ASP A 50 -6.80 -7.07 -5.37
C ASP A 50 -6.70 -7.07 -6.91
N THR A 51 -7.11 -5.98 -7.56
CA THR A 51 -7.01 -5.85 -9.02
C THR A 51 -5.55 -5.64 -9.45
N ILE A 52 -4.88 -4.69 -8.81
CA ILE A 52 -3.46 -4.42 -9.02
C ILE A 52 -2.64 -5.66 -8.65
N TRP A 53 -3.03 -6.38 -7.60
CA TRP A 53 -2.42 -7.63 -7.19
C TRP A 53 -2.45 -8.69 -8.30
N ASN A 54 -3.61 -8.91 -8.93
CA ASN A 54 -3.72 -9.85 -10.05
C ASN A 54 -2.80 -9.45 -11.21
N PHE A 55 -2.80 -8.16 -11.59
CA PHE A 55 -1.96 -7.68 -12.68
C PHE A 55 -0.46 -7.78 -12.38
N VAL A 56 -0.03 -7.53 -11.14
CA VAL A 56 1.37 -7.72 -10.74
C VAL A 56 1.75 -9.21 -10.85
N ASN A 57 0.90 -10.13 -10.41
CA ASN A 57 1.16 -11.56 -10.56
C ASN A 57 1.20 -12.01 -12.02
N ASP A 58 0.30 -11.50 -12.85
CA ASP A 58 0.30 -11.77 -14.29
C ASP A 58 1.57 -11.22 -14.96
N TYR A 59 2.07 -10.07 -14.51
CA TYR A 59 3.34 -9.54 -14.96
C TYR A 59 4.51 -10.44 -14.55
N LEU A 60 4.56 -10.88 -13.29
CA LEU A 60 5.62 -11.73 -12.75
C LEU A 60 5.64 -13.15 -13.33
N SER A 61 4.48 -13.68 -13.70
CA SER A 61 4.34 -14.96 -14.39
C SER A 61 4.62 -14.87 -15.90
N GLY A 62 4.79 -13.66 -16.44
CA GLY A 62 5.00 -13.42 -17.87
C GLY A 62 3.72 -13.50 -18.70
N ASN A 63 2.54 -13.54 -18.08
CA ASN A 63 1.24 -13.54 -18.74
C ASN A 63 0.93 -12.20 -19.41
N ILE A 64 1.38 -11.09 -18.81
CA ILE A 64 1.27 -9.74 -19.39
C ILE A 64 2.62 -9.05 -19.45
N SER A 65 2.80 -8.19 -20.46
CA SER A 65 4.00 -7.34 -20.56
C SER A 65 3.90 -6.14 -19.62
N LYS A 66 5.05 -5.53 -19.32
CA LYS A 66 5.13 -4.28 -18.54
C LYS A 66 4.30 -3.15 -19.16
N ALA A 67 4.26 -3.08 -20.49
CA ALA A 67 3.44 -2.09 -21.21
C ALA A 67 1.94 -2.31 -20.96
N VAL A 68 1.48 -3.56 -20.99
CA VAL A 68 0.07 -3.92 -20.72
C VAL A 68 -0.30 -3.59 -19.28
N PHE A 69 0.57 -3.89 -18.31
CA PHE A 69 0.38 -3.49 -16.92
C PHE A 69 0.14 -1.98 -16.77
N TRP A 70 0.97 -1.16 -17.41
CA TRP A 70 0.86 0.29 -17.34
C TRP A 70 -0.40 0.84 -18.01
N GLU A 71 -0.89 0.21 -19.08
CA GLU A 71 -2.19 0.58 -19.67
C GLU A 71 -3.34 0.38 -18.68
N TYR A 72 -3.34 -0.70 -17.91
CA TYR A 72 -4.36 -0.93 -16.87
C TYR A 72 -4.20 0.03 -15.68
N ALA A 73 -2.96 0.28 -15.24
CA ALA A 73 -2.68 1.15 -14.10
C ALA A 73 -3.13 2.60 -14.34
N LYS A 74 -3.13 3.09 -15.59
CA LYS A 74 -3.61 4.45 -15.93
C LYS A 74 -5.06 4.73 -15.56
N PHE A 75 -5.90 3.70 -15.53
CA PHE A 75 -7.32 3.83 -15.18
C PHE A 75 -7.59 3.66 -13.69
N LYS A 76 -6.56 3.36 -12.90
CA LYS A 76 -6.65 3.22 -11.46
C LYS A 76 -6.24 4.53 -10.79
N HIS A 77 -7.05 4.98 -9.83
CA HIS A 77 -6.71 6.06 -8.92
C HIS A 77 -6.28 5.43 -7.60
N PRO A 78 -4.99 5.09 -7.43
CA PRO A 78 -4.54 4.49 -6.19
C PRO A 78 -4.82 5.41 -5.01
N SER A 79 -5.46 4.85 -3.99
CA SER A 79 -5.48 5.47 -2.68
C SER A 79 -4.07 5.45 -2.08
N HIS A 80 -3.76 6.45 -1.27
CA HIS A 80 -2.56 6.45 -0.44
C HIS A 80 -2.72 5.41 0.67
N GLN A 81 -1.77 4.49 0.78
CA GLN A 81 -1.69 3.47 1.81
C GLN A 81 -0.41 3.65 2.63
N ILE A 82 -0.51 3.37 3.93
CA ILE A 82 0.62 3.29 4.85
C ILE A 82 0.65 1.88 5.43
N SER A 83 1.78 1.19 5.27
CA SER A 83 2.03 -0.15 5.81
C SER A 83 3.08 -0.08 6.90
N PHE A 84 2.79 -0.66 8.07
CA PHE A 84 3.65 -0.66 9.26
C PHE A 84 4.27 -2.05 9.45
N HIS A 85 5.60 -2.11 9.51
CA HIS A 85 6.36 -3.37 9.53
C HIS A 85 7.20 -3.57 10.80
N SER A 86 7.13 -2.63 11.77
CA SER A 86 7.80 -2.76 13.06
C SER A 86 6.96 -2.22 14.22
N MET A 87 7.23 -2.66 15.44
CA MET A 87 6.53 -2.18 16.64
C MET A 87 6.71 -0.68 16.85
N ARG A 88 7.92 -0.16 16.61
CA ARG A 88 8.21 1.28 16.71
C ARG A 88 7.43 2.10 15.67
N ALA A 89 7.10 1.49 14.53
CA ALA A 89 6.27 2.13 13.53
C ALA A 89 4.82 2.32 14.01
N LEU A 90 4.29 1.40 14.83
CA LEU A 90 2.96 1.53 15.42
C LEU A 90 2.89 2.65 16.46
N GLU A 91 4.01 3.01 17.10
CA GLU A 91 4.11 4.16 18.01
C GLU A 91 3.87 5.50 17.30
N CYS A 92 3.91 5.53 15.96
CA CYS A 92 3.53 6.71 15.16
C CYS A 92 2.01 6.94 15.09
N LEU A 93 1.20 6.00 15.56
CA LEU A 93 -0.26 6.10 15.57
C LEU A 93 -0.77 6.49 16.95
N THR A 94 -1.58 7.54 17.01
CA THR A 94 -2.33 7.92 18.22
C THR A 94 -3.81 7.64 17.97
N TYR A 95 -4.42 6.85 18.85
CA TYR A 95 -5.85 6.57 18.77
C TYR A 95 -6.65 7.83 19.12
N GLU A 96 -7.60 8.18 18.25
CA GLU A 96 -8.46 9.36 18.44
C GLU A 96 -9.85 8.95 18.91
N ARG A 97 -10.52 8.06 18.18
CA ARG A 97 -11.90 7.64 18.46
C ARG A 97 -12.30 6.40 17.67
N SER A 98 -13.46 5.84 18.01
CA SER A 98 -14.12 4.77 17.27
C SER A 98 -15.58 5.14 17.01
N GLU A 99 -16.06 4.90 15.81
CA GLU A 99 -17.43 5.16 15.38
C GLU A 99 -18.10 3.83 15.02
N ASN A 100 -19.35 3.62 15.42
CA ASN A 100 -20.14 2.53 14.84
C ASN A 100 -20.61 2.98 13.45
N VAL A 101 -20.50 2.07 12.50
CA VAL A 101 -21.04 2.29 11.16
C VAL A 101 -22.32 1.50 11.14
N ASP A 102 -23.44 2.20 11.22
CA ASP A 102 -24.75 1.59 10.99
C ASP A 102 -24.95 1.47 9.48
N ASP A 103 -25.40 0.30 9.01
CA ASP A 103 -25.53 -0.07 7.59
C ASP A 103 -26.67 0.66 6.83
N ASP A 104 -27.24 1.75 7.39
CA ASP A 104 -28.44 2.42 6.85
C ASP A 104 -28.13 3.50 5.78
N ALA A 105 -27.20 3.23 4.87
CA ALA A 105 -26.92 4.13 3.75
C ALA A 105 -26.55 3.38 2.45
N VAL A 106 -27.42 2.46 2.02
CA VAL A 106 -27.53 2.06 0.61
C VAL A 106 -29.01 1.80 0.28
N GLU A 107 -29.74 2.87 -0.08
CA GLU A 107 -30.97 2.80 -0.89
C GLU A 107 -30.65 3.28 -2.32
#